data_AF-A0A432MIK9-F1
#
_entry.id   AF-A0A432MIK9-F1
#
_cell.length_a   1.000
_cell.length_b   1.000
_cell.length_c   1.000
_cell.angle_alpha   90.00
_cell.angle_beta   90.00
_cell.angle_gamma   90.00
#
_symmetry.space_group_name_H-M   'P 1'
#
loop_
_entity.id
_entity.type
_entity.pdbx_description
1 polymer ?
#
loop_
_entity_poly.entity_id
_entity_poly.type
_entity_poly.pdbx_seq_one_letter_code
_entity_poly.pdbx_strand_id
1 'polypeptide(L)'
;MAGETEKYDGFSNYETWAACVLLTYLEESLTYWLAEAEAVRREVRRAGGDGPEAESCRRLLAERLRRMDRAGGRGEALGVRWEEIAQELLVEPPPVRRERFPLGRQVITREAFAVLSPLDVCVAIVLHSRGTWGELDEDDCEGNERSLREGGRLFSAYDAKDGTRFYVVTEHDRSVTTVQLAEEY
;
A
#
# COMPACT_ATOMS: atom_id res chain seq x y z
N MET A 1 -11.22 -22.85 2.98
CA MET A 1 -10.72 -22.14 1.78
C MET A 1 -10.64 -20.67 2.16
N ALA A 2 -9.58 -20.27 2.86
CA ALA A 2 -9.23 -18.87 3.02
C ALA A 2 -9.04 -18.33 1.59
N GLY A 3 -9.98 -17.50 1.13
CA GLY A 3 -10.01 -17.03 -0.26
C GLY A 3 -8.91 -16.00 -0.50
N GLU A 4 -8.48 -15.83 -1.76
CA GLU A 4 -7.49 -14.81 -2.17
C GLU A 4 -7.77 -13.41 -1.60
N THR A 5 -9.03 -13.10 -1.28
CA THR A 5 -9.47 -11.87 -0.62
C THR A 5 -8.87 -11.63 0.77
N GLU A 6 -8.62 -12.67 1.57
CA GLU A 6 -7.98 -12.51 2.89
C GLU A 6 -6.50 -12.12 2.78
N LYS A 7 -5.83 -12.49 1.68
CA LYS A 7 -4.43 -12.12 1.42
C LYS A 7 -4.25 -10.63 1.11
N TYR A 8 -5.31 -9.97 0.65
CA TYR A 8 -5.28 -8.59 0.17
C TYR A 8 -6.19 -7.70 1.00
N ASP A 9 -6.27 -7.92 2.31
CA ASP A 9 -7.06 -7.10 3.24
C ASP A 9 -8.52 -6.86 2.80
N GLY A 10 -9.14 -7.86 2.16
CA GLY A 10 -10.52 -7.76 1.67
C GLY A 10 -10.70 -7.23 0.24
N PHE A 11 -9.63 -6.81 -0.43
CA PHE A 11 -9.66 -6.47 -1.86
C PHE A 11 -9.71 -7.73 -2.73
N SER A 12 -10.37 -7.63 -3.89
CA SER A 12 -10.57 -8.80 -4.76
C SER A 12 -9.34 -9.20 -5.59
N ASN A 13 -8.33 -8.34 -5.69
CA ASN A 13 -7.07 -8.66 -6.35
C ASN A 13 -5.89 -7.86 -5.77
N TYR A 14 -4.68 -8.36 -6.05
CA TYR A 14 -3.43 -7.74 -5.64
C TYR A 14 -3.28 -6.31 -6.13
N GLU A 15 -3.56 -6.04 -7.40
CA GLU A 15 -3.36 -4.72 -7.99
C GLU A 15 -4.23 -3.64 -7.34
N THR A 16 -5.45 -3.99 -6.94
CA THR A 16 -6.38 -3.08 -6.26
C THR A 16 -5.90 -2.78 -4.84
N TRP A 17 -5.48 -3.80 -4.10
CA TRP A 17 -4.87 -3.62 -2.77
C TRP A 17 -3.58 -2.79 -2.85
N ALA A 18 -2.68 -3.15 -3.77
CA ALA A 18 -1.42 -2.45 -3.99
C ALA A 18 -1.64 -0.97 -4.36
N ALA A 19 -2.60 -0.69 -5.25
CA ALA A 19 -2.99 0.68 -5.59
C ALA A 19 -3.53 1.44 -4.37
N CYS A 20 -4.33 0.80 -3.51
CA CYS A 20 -4.79 1.40 -2.26
C CYS A 20 -3.61 1.72 -1.31
N VAL A 21 -2.67 0.77 -1.13
CA VAL A 21 -1.46 0.97 -0.32
C VAL A 21 -0.66 2.16 -0.83
N LEU A 22 -0.42 2.25 -2.14
CA LEU A 22 0.34 3.35 -2.74
C LEU A 22 -0.41 4.69 -2.69
N LEU A 23 -1.73 4.70 -2.88
CA LEU A 23 -2.57 5.90 -2.76
C LEU A 23 -2.46 6.52 -1.38
N THR A 24 -2.37 5.67 -0.36
CA THR A 24 -2.29 6.10 1.05
C THR A 24 -0.87 6.48 1.46
N TYR A 25 0.14 6.26 0.62
CA TYR A 25 1.56 6.41 0.99
C TYR A 25 1.92 7.86 1.33
N LEU A 26 1.60 8.80 0.45
CA LEU A 26 1.86 10.22 0.67
C LEU A 26 0.76 10.82 1.56
N GLU A 27 1.14 11.41 2.69
CA GLU A 27 0.20 12.02 3.65
C GLU A 27 -0.69 13.07 3.00
N GLU A 28 -0.14 13.88 2.08
CA GLU A 28 -0.90 14.88 1.32
C GLU A 28 -1.95 14.23 0.41
N SER A 29 -1.57 13.18 -0.34
CA SER A 29 -2.48 12.43 -1.21
C SER A 29 -3.60 11.79 -0.40
N LEU A 30 -3.26 11.13 0.71
CA LEU A 30 -4.26 10.51 1.57
C LEU A 30 -5.21 11.54 2.17
N THR A 31 -4.69 12.66 2.68
CA THR A 31 -5.50 13.74 3.25
C THR A 31 -6.49 14.29 2.23
N TYR A 32 -6.03 14.49 0.98
CA TYR A 32 -6.88 14.89 -0.12
C TYR A 32 -8.02 13.87 -0.37
N TRP A 33 -7.70 12.59 -0.50
CA TRP A 33 -8.70 11.56 -0.78
C TRP A 33 -9.70 11.34 0.37
N LEU A 34 -9.26 11.52 1.62
CA LEU A 34 -10.16 11.49 2.77
C LEU A 34 -11.11 12.68 2.80
N ALA A 35 -10.64 13.87 2.40
CA ALA A 35 -11.50 15.05 2.27
C ALA A 35 -12.54 14.87 1.16
N GLU A 36 -12.13 14.31 0.01
CA GLU A 36 -13.01 13.96 -1.10
C GLU A 36 -14.05 12.90 -0.69
N ALA A 37 -13.64 11.86 0.03
CA ALA A 37 -14.54 10.84 0.55
C ALA A 37 -15.56 11.44 1.54
N GLU A 38 -15.13 12.34 2.43
CA GLU A 38 -16.06 13.02 3.35
C GLU A 38 -17.04 13.94 2.63
N ALA A 39 -16.62 14.62 1.55
CA ALA A 39 -17.52 15.39 0.70
C ALA A 39 -18.61 14.49 0.08
N VAL A 40 -18.21 13.34 -0.47
CA VAL A 40 -19.16 12.35 -1.02
C VAL A 40 -20.08 11.78 0.07
N ARG A 41 -19.59 11.46 1.27
CA ARG A 41 -20.45 11.03 2.40
C ARG A 41 -21.51 12.06 2.74
N ARG A 42 -21.19 13.36 2.69
CA ARG A 42 -22.18 14.44 2.90
C ARG A 42 -23.25 14.46 1.81
N GLU A 43 -22.87 14.25 0.55
CA GLU A 43 -23.82 14.16 -0.56
C GLU A 43 -24.73 12.92 -0.44
N VAL A 44 -24.15 11.76 -0.12
CA VAL A 44 -24.92 10.53 0.16
C VAL A 44 -25.93 10.74 1.27
N ARG A 45 -25.55 11.41 2.37
CA ARG A 45 -26.49 11.76 3.46
C ARG A 45 -27.61 12.69 3.00
N ARG A 46 -27.34 13.65 2.10
CA ARG A 46 -28.36 14.55 1.54
C ARG A 46 -29.34 13.82 0.60
N ALA A 47 -28.87 12.81 -0.12
CA ALA A 47 -29.67 11.97 -1.00
C ALA A 47 -30.51 10.91 -0.26
N GLY A 48 -30.54 10.92 1.08
CA GLY A 48 -31.30 9.96 1.88
C GLY A 48 -30.53 8.69 2.27
N GLY A 49 -29.22 8.62 2.01
CA GLY A 49 -28.33 7.53 2.44
C GLY A 49 -28.36 6.28 1.54
N ASP A 50 -29.51 5.99 0.93
CA ASP A 50 -29.72 4.84 0.05
C ASP A 50 -30.47 5.21 -1.23
N GLY A 51 -30.50 4.28 -2.18
CA GLY A 51 -31.15 4.47 -3.48
C GLY A 51 -30.20 5.00 -4.57
N PRO A 52 -30.74 5.23 -5.78
CA PRO A 52 -29.94 5.47 -6.99
C PRO A 52 -29.12 6.76 -6.92
N GLU A 53 -29.62 7.79 -6.25
CA GLU A 53 -28.90 9.07 -6.10
C GLU A 53 -27.70 8.91 -5.15
N ALA A 54 -27.90 8.26 -3.99
CA ALA A 54 -26.82 7.91 -3.08
C ALA A 54 -25.76 7.01 -3.74
N GLU A 55 -26.18 6.03 -4.54
CA GLU A 55 -25.26 5.18 -5.31
C GLU A 55 -24.49 5.97 -6.37
N SER A 56 -25.13 6.92 -7.06
CA SER A 56 -24.48 7.82 -8.01
C SER A 56 -23.40 8.68 -7.33
N CYS A 57 -23.69 9.22 -6.13
CA CYS A 57 -22.68 9.93 -5.33
C CYS A 57 -21.48 9.06 -4.99
N ARG A 58 -21.69 7.80 -4.57
CA ARG A 58 -20.58 6.86 -4.25
C ARG A 58 -19.71 6.60 -5.48
N ARG A 59 -20.31 6.44 -6.66
CA ARG A 59 -19.57 6.23 -7.93
C ARG A 59 -18.68 7.40 -8.32
N LEU A 60 -19.03 8.62 -7.92
CA LEU A 60 -18.25 9.82 -8.23
C LEU A 60 -16.82 9.76 -7.67
N LEU A 61 -16.62 9.18 -6.48
CA LEU A 61 -15.27 9.03 -5.92
C LEU A 61 -14.41 8.07 -6.75
N ALA A 62 -14.97 6.93 -7.15
CA ALA A 62 -14.29 5.98 -8.03
C ALA A 62 -13.92 6.61 -9.38
N GLU A 63 -14.81 7.44 -9.95
CA GLU A 63 -14.49 8.20 -11.17
C GLU A 63 -13.35 9.21 -10.97
N ARG A 64 -13.30 9.90 -9.83
CA ARG A 64 -12.22 10.85 -9.52
C ARG A 64 -10.87 10.14 -9.38
N LEU A 65 -10.85 9.01 -8.65
CA LEU A 65 -9.66 8.16 -8.53
C LEU A 65 -9.17 7.68 -9.90
N ARG A 66 -10.08 7.20 -10.74
CA ARG A 66 -9.79 6.81 -12.14
C ARG A 66 -9.19 7.94 -12.97
N ARG A 67 -9.74 9.15 -12.87
CA ARG A 67 -9.25 10.31 -13.65
C ARG A 67 -7.84 10.73 -13.22
N MET A 68 -7.53 10.65 -11.92
CA MET A 68 -6.16 10.83 -11.44
C MET A 68 -5.23 9.78 -12.05
N ASP A 69 -5.61 8.50 -12.02
CA ASP A 69 -4.80 7.45 -12.65
C ASP A 69 -4.63 7.69 -14.15
N ARG A 70 -5.63 8.16 -14.90
CA ARG A 70 -5.48 8.48 -16.33
C ARG A 70 -4.37 9.50 -16.63
N ALA A 71 -3.98 10.35 -15.68
CA ALA A 71 -2.82 11.22 -15.83
C ALA A 71 -1.47 10.46 -15.72
N GLY A 72 -1.45 9.29 -15.07
CA GLY A 72 -0.30 8.37 -14.94
C GLY A 72 -0.37 7.05 -15.73
N GLY A 73 -1.57 6.65 -16.16
CA GLY A 73 -1.90 5.67 -17.20
C GLY A 73 -1.73 4.18 -16.88
N ARG A 74 -1.75 3.72 -15.62
CA ARG A 74 -1.34 2.32 -15.32
C ARG A 74 -2.36 1.47 -14.57
N GLY A 75 -3.23 2.02 -13.73
CA GLY A 75 -4.09 1.20 -12.88
C GLY A 75 -5.15 0.42 -13.65
N GLU A 76 -5.82 1.02 -14.64
CA GLU A 76 -6.83 0.31 -15.44
C GLU A 76 -6.21 -0.86 -16.24
N ALA A 77 -5.02 -0.66 -16.82
CA ALA A 77 -4.30 -1.71 -17.55
C ALA A 77 -3.82 -2.86 -16.65
N LEU A 78 -3.62 -2.58 -15.36
CA LEU A 78 -3.22 -3.55 -14.33
C LEU A 78 -4.43 -4.24 -13.67
N GLY A 79 -5.66 -3.88 -14.04
CA GLY A 79 -6.88 -4.48 -13.45
C GLY A 79 -7.25 -3.92 -12.07
N VAL A 80 -6.82 -2.70 -11.75
CA VAL A 80 -7.21 -1.99 -10.52
C VAL A 80 -8.71 -1.69 -10.53
N ARG A 81 -9.40 -2.09 -9.46
CA ARG A 81 -10.84 -1.87 -9.26
C ARG A 81 -11.06 -0.65 -8.38
N TRP A 82 -11.12 0.51 -9.02
CA TRP A 82 -11.28 1.80 -8.35
C TRP A 82 -12.55 1.93 -7.49
N GLU A 83 -13.60 1.18 -7.80
CA GLU A 83 -14.80 1.08 -6.95
C GLU A 83 -14.50 0.49 -5.58
N GLU A 84 -13.65 -0.53 -5.49
CA GLU A 84 -13.31 -1.15 -4.20
C GLU A 84 -12.48 -0.18 -3.35
N ILE A 85 -11.53 0.53 -3.97
CA ILE A 85 -10.75 1.58 -3.28
C ILE A 85 -11.66 2.72 -2.81
N ALA A 86 -12.59 3.16 -3.65
CA ALA A 86 -13.55 4.19 -3.28
C ALA A 86 -14.45 3.72 -2.13
N GLN A 87 -14.91 2.47 -2.17
CA GLN A 87 -15.72 1.88 -1.12
C GLN A 87 -14.96 1.83 0.21
N GLU A 88 -13.70 1.39 0.20
CA GLU A 88 -12.83 1.37 1.38
C GLU A 88 -12.72 2.77 2.00
N LEU A 89 -12.35 3.77 1.20
CA LEU A 89 -12.23 5.16 1.66
C LEU A 89 -13.55 5.74 2.20
N LEU A 90 -14.70 5.29 1.69
CA LEU A 90 -16.02 5.76 2.10
C LEU A 90 -16.53 5.07 3.36
N VAL A 91 -16.27 3.78 3.55
CA VAL A 91 -16.83 3.01 4.68
C VAL A 91 -15.92 3.14 5.90
N GLU A 92 -14.69 2.67 5.77
CA GLU A 92 -13.71 2.63 6.85
C GLU A 92 -12.34 2.97 6.25
N PRO A 93 -11.95 4.26 6.22
CA PRO A 93 -10.72 4.64 5.56
C PRO A 93 -9.53 3.99 6.27
N PRO A 94 -8.54 3.48 5.52
CA PRO A 94 -7.37 2.86 6.12
C PRO A 94 -6.68 3.87 7.04
N PRO A 95 -6.20 3.44 8.21
CA PRO A 95 -5.56 4.34 9.15
C PRO A 95 -4.36 5.02 8.48
N VAL A 96 -4.15 6.30 8.80
CA VAL A 96 -2.97 7.04 8.34
C VAL A 96 -1.73 6.39 8.99
N ARG A 97 -1.10 5.48 8.26
CA ARG A 97 0.18 4.89 8.68
C ARG A 97 1.30 5.78 8.18
N ARG A 98 1.74 6.67 9.05
CA ARG A 98 2.95 7.49 8.83
C ARG A 98 4.18 6.59 8.78
N GLU A 99 5.16 7.02 8.02
CA GLU A 99 6.49 6.41 8.04
C GLU A 99 7.03 6.47 9.47
N ARG A 100 7.51 5.32 9.96
CA ARG A 100 8.07 5.17 11.31
C ARG A 100 9.55 5.55 11.37
N PHE A 101 10.22 5.57 10.21
CA PHE A 101 11.63 5.90 10.05
C PHE A 101 11.91 6.37 8.61
N PRO A 102 12.95 7.18 8.39
CA PRO A 102 13.36 7.56 7.04
C PRO A 102 14.01 6.37 6.32
N LEU A 103 13.76 6.24 5.02
CA LEU A 103 14.34 5.20 4.16
C LEU A 103 15.73 5.57 3.60
N GLY A 104 16.17 6.81 3.78
CA GLY A 104 17.41 7.30 3.16
C GLY A 104 17.43 7.09 1.65
N ARG A 105 18.58 6.67 1.10
CA ARG A 105 18.72 6.33 -0.31
C ARG A 105 18.18 4.94 -0.59
N GLN A 106 17.16 4.87 -1.44
CA GLN A 106 16.60 3.59 -1.89
C GLN A 106 17.42 3.03 -3.06
N VAL A 107 17.83 1.78 -2.94
CA VAL A 107 18.56 1.03 -3.96
C VAL A 107 17.96 -0.36 -4.13
N ILE A 108 18.23 -1.00 -5.25
CA ILE A 108 17.79 -2.36 -5.56
C ILE A 108 18.97 -3.10 -6.19
N THR A 109 19.17 -4.36 -5.81
CA THR A 109 20.21 -5.21 -6.41
C THR A 109 19.88 -5.47 -7.88
N ARG A 110 20.90 -5.81 -8.67
CA ARG A 110 20.72 -6.01 -10.11
C ARG A 110 19.79 -7.21 -10.37
N GLU A 111 19.94 -8.25 -9.57
CA GLU A 111 19.20 -9.50 -9.62
C GLU A 111 17.74 -9.26 -9.25
N ALA A 112 17.46 -8.56 -8.13
CA ALA A 112 16.12 -8.17 -7.74
C ALA A 112 15.45 -7.27 -8.79
N PHE A 113 16.17 -6.30 -9.37
CA PHE A 113 15.65 -5.42 -10.43
C PHE A 113 15.24 -6.20 -11.69
N ALA A 114 15.91 -7.30 -11.99
CA ALA A 114 15.64 -8.10 -13.18
C ALA A 114 14.37 -8.96 -13.06
N VAL A 115 13.93 -9.28 -11.84
CA VAL A 115 12.83 -10.23 -11.59
C VAL A 115 11.61 -9.60 -10.93
N LEU A 116 11.80 -8.63 -10.04
CA LEU A 116 10.69 -8.03 -9.29
C LEU A 116 9.94 -7.01 -10.13
N SER A 117 8.62 -7.01 -10.04
CA SER A 117 7.84 -5.95 -10.68
C SER A 117 8.02 -4.63 -9.94
N PRO A 118 7.98 -3.47 -10.63
CA PRO A 118 8.02 -2.17 -9.97
C PRO A 118 6.92 -1.99 -8.92
N LEU A 119 5.75 -2.63 -9.12
CA LEU A 119 4.64 -2.56 -8.18
C LEU A 119 4.97 -3.26 -6.86
N ASP A 120 5.54 -4.48 -6.92
CA ASP A 120 5.97 -5.24 -5.74
C ASP A 120 7.01 -4.46 -4.93
N VAL A 121 8.01 -3.90 -5.62
CA VAL A 121 9.07 -3.10 -4.99
C VAL A 121 8.51 -1.87 -4.29
N CYS A 122 7.65 -1.10 -4.96
CA CYS A 122 7.07 0.10 -4.39
C CYS A 122 6.19 -0.23 -3.16
N VAL A 123 5.32 -1.24 -3.26
CA VAL A 123 4.46 -1.66 -2.13
C VAL A 123 5.30 -2.10 -0.93
N ALA A 124 6.32 -2.93 -1.16
CA ALA A 124 7.18 -3.42 -0.10
C ALA A 124 7.94 -2.29 0.63
N ILE A 125 8.43 -1.28 -0.10
CA ILE A 125 9.07 -0.11 0.51
C ILE A 125 8.08 0.67 1.38
N VAL A 126 6.85 0.88 0.90
CA VAL A 126 5.80 1.55 1.67
C VAL A 126 5.47 0.78 2.95
N LEU A 127 5.26 -0.53 2.85
CA LEU A 127 4.97 -1.39 4.00
C LEU A 127 6.14 -1.39 4.99
N HIS A 128 7.38 -1.49 4.50
CA HIS A 128 8.58 -1.47 5.32
C HIS A 128 8.69 -0.17 6.12
N SER A 129 8.53 0.98 5.46
CA SER A 129 8.57 2.31 6.10
C SER A 129 7.53 2.47 7.22
N ARG A 130 6.41 1.75 7.12
CA ARG A 130 5.29 1.76 8.09
C ARG A 130 5.47 0.73 9.21
N GLY A 131 6.53 -0.07 9.16
CA GLY A 131 6.77 -1.17 10.09
C GLY A 131 5.81 -2.34 9.91
N THR A 132 5.26 -2.53 8.71
CA THR A 132 4.59 -3.77 8.35
C THR A 132 5.65 -4.74 7.83
N TRP A 133 6.14 -5.61 8.70
CA TRP A 133 7.35 -6.40 8.48
C TRP A 133 7.19 -7.60 7.51
N GLY A 134 5.97 -7.92 7.14
CA GLY A 134 5.63 -8.97 6.18
C GLY A 134 5.81 -10.38 6.76
N GLU A 135 6.46 -11.25 6.00
CA GLU A 135 6.60 -12.70 6.24
C GLU A 135 7.72 -13.05 7.24
N LEU A 136 7.94 -12.19 8.23
CA LEU A 136 8.87 -12.42 9.34
C LEU A 136 8.17 -13.16 10.49
N ASP A 137 8.95 -13.91 11.26
CA ASP A 137 8.44 -14.49 12.51
C ASP A 137 8.36 -13.43 13.64
N GLU A 138 7.81 -13.84 14.78
CA GLU A 138 7.59 -12.95 15.92
C GLU A 138 8.92 -12.42 16.49
N ASP A 139 9.95 -13.26 16.57
CA ASP A 139 11.27 -12.89 17.13
C ASP A 139 11.96 -11.83 16.24
N ASP A 140 11.91 -11.99 14.92
CA ASP A 140 12.45 -11.02 13.96
C ASP A 140 11.64 -9.71 13.97
N CYS A 141 10.31 -9.79 14.08
CA CYS A 141 9.46 -8.62 14.25
C CYS A 141 9.82 -7.85 15.53
N GLU A 142 9.98 -8.53 16.67
CA GLU A 142 10.42 -7.92 17.92
C GLU A 142 11.84 -7.33 17.82
N GLY A 143 12.72 -7.98 17.06
CA GLY A 143 14.04 -7.49 16.71
C GLY A 143 14.00 -6.14 15.99
N ASN A 144 13.09 -5.98 15.01
CA ASN A 144 12.85 -4.70 14.35
C ASN A 144 12.29 -3.64 15.32
N GLU A 145 11.30 -4.00 16.16
CA GLU A 145 10.71 -3.08 17.15
C GLU A 145 11.73 -2.59 18.19
N ARG A 146 12.70 -3.44 18.53
CA ARG A 146 13.84 -3.06 19.36
C ARG A 146 14.81 -2.16 18.60
N SER A 147 15.15 -2.53 17.37
CA SER A 147 16.07 -1.79 16.50
C SER A 147 15.58 -0.38 16.14
N LEU A 148 14.25 -0.18 16.09
CA LEU A 148 13.65 1.15 15.96
C LEU A 148 13.95 2.07 17.15
N ARG A 149 14.08 1.51 18.37
CA ARG A 149 14.36 2.26 19.60
C ARG A 149 15.86 2.39 19.87
N GLU A 150 16.62 1.36 19.54
CA GLU A 150 18.04 1.23 19.92
C GLU A 150 19.01 1.60 18.79
N GLY A 151 18.53 1.82 17.56
CA GLY A 151 19.36 2.20 16.43
C GLY A 151 20.02 1.02 15.71
N GLY A 152 19.29 -0.08 15.54
CA GLY A 152 19.74 -1.27 14.80
C GLY A 152 19.29 -1.27 13.34
N ARG A 153 19.86 -2.14 12.51
CA ARG A 153 19.39 -2.42 11.14
C ARG A 153 17.95 -2.96 11.17
N LEU A 154 17.15 -2.64 10.17
CA LEU A 154 15.80 -3.15 9.99
C LEU A 154 15.73 -4.01 8.75
N PHE A 155 14.88 -5.01 8.74
CA PHE A 155 14.57 -5.76 7.53
C PHE A 155 13.12 -6.23 7.50
N SER A 156 12.62 -6.54 6.31
CA SER A 156 11.28 -7.09 6.09
C SER A 156 11.34 -8.12 4.99
N ALA A 157 10.43 -9.08 5.05
CA ALA A 157 10.29 -10.13 4.05
C ALA A 157 8.94 -10.04 3.35
N TYR A 158 8.95 -10.09 2.03
CA TYR A 158 7.73 -10.07 1.23
C TYR A 158 7.82 -11.08 0.10
N ASP A 159 6.65 -11.53 -0.34
CA ASP A 159 6.49 -12.28 -1.57
C ASP A 159 5.97 -11.37 -2.66
N ALA A 160 6.64 -11.36 -3.81
CA ALA A 160 6.11 -10.78 -5.03
C ALA A 160 4.83 -11.53 -5.46
N LYS A 161 4.05 -10.93 -6.36
CA LYS A 161 2.82 -11.56 -6.87
C LYS A 161 3.06 -12.97 -7.45
N ASP A 162 4.23 -13.22 -8.03
CA ASP A 162 4.60 -14.53 -8.59
C ASP A 162 5.16 -15.53 -7.57
N GLY A 163 5.24 -15.14 -6.29
CA GLY A 163 5.76 -15.95 -5.20
C GLY A 163 7.27 -15.82 -4.96
N THR A 164 7.98 -14.97 -5.72
CA THR A 164 9.41 -14.71 -5.48
C THR A 164 9.60 -13.98 -4.15
N ARG A 165 10.36 -14.58 -3.23
CA ARG A 165 10.67 -13.97 -1.93
C ARG A 165 11.83 -12.98 -2.02
N PHE A 166 11.66 -11.83 -1.41
CA PHE A 166 12.67 -10.77 -1.36
C PHE A 166 12.64 -10.02 -0.02
N TYR A 167 13.72 -9.31 0.25
CA TYR A 167 13.90 -8.50 1.45
C TYR A 167 14.00 -7.02 1.14
N VAL A 168 13.46 -6.21 2.06
CA VAL A 168 13.70 -4.77 2.13
C VAL A 168 14.46 -4.50 3.41
N VAL A 169 15.62 -3.89 3.28
CA VAL A 169 16.60 -3.74 4.35
C VAL A 169 16.91 -2.27 4.53
N THR A 170 16.82 -1.75 5.75
CA THR A 170 17.30 -0.38 6.06
C THR A 170 18.46 -0.42 7.03
N GLU A 171 19.58 0.17 6.65
CA GLU A 171 20.79 0.21 7.47
C GLU A 171 20.56 0.92 8.81
N HIS A 172 21.39 0.58 9.80
CA HIS A 172 21.24 1.05 11.19
C HIS A 172 21.20 2.58 11.33
N ASP A 173 21.93 3.29 10.47
CA ASP A 173 21.98 4.76 10.41
C ASP A 173 20.88 5.38 9.51
N ARG A 174 19.98 4.54 8.96
CA ARG A 174 18.89 4.91 8.06
C ARG A 174 19.36 5.65 6.80
N SER A 175 20.62 5.48 6.41
CA SER A 175 21.20 6.16 5.24
C SER A 175 20.82 5.50 3.92
N VAL A 176 20.56 4.19 3.92
CA VAL A 176 20.28 3.39 2.73
C VAL A 176 19.21 2.35 3.05
N THR A 177 18.25 2.21 2.13
CA THR A 177 17.33 1.08 2.06
C THR A 177 17.60 0.28 0.79
N THR A 178 17.86 -1.02 0.94
CA THR A 178 18.15 -1.94 -0.16
C THR A 178 17.01 -2.93 -0.35
N VAL A 179 16.59 -3.11 -1.59
CA VAL A 179 15.72 -4.22 -2.02
C VAL A 179 16.58 -5.29 -2.68
N GLN A 180 16.49 -6.53 -2.18
CA GLN A 180 17.31 -7.66 -2.64
C GLN A 180 16.52 -8.96 -2.55
N LEU A 181 16.87 -9.97 -3.36
CA LEU A 181 16.26 -11.29 -3.27
C LEU A 181 16.68 -11.99 -1.97
N ALA A 182 15.85 -12.92 -1.50
CA ALA A 182 16.15 -13.66 -0.29
C ALA A 182 17.40 -14.53 -0.40
N GLU A 183 17.73 -14.99 -1.61
CA GLU A 183 18.95 -15.77 -1.90
C GLU A 183 20.24 -14.93 -1.84
N GLU A 184 20.12 -13.60 -1.82
CA GLU A 184 21.26 -12.66 -1.72
C GLU A 184 21.63 -12.31 -0.27
N TYR A 185 20.87 -12.81 0.71
CA TYR A 185 21.00 -12.51 2.13
C TYR A 185 21.49 -13.72 2.93
#